data_AF-A0AAP9JH22-F1
#
_entry.id   AF-A0AAP9JH22-F1
#
_cell.length_a   1.000
_cell.length_b   1.000
_cell.length_c   1.000
_cell.angle_alpha   90.00
_cell.angle_beta   90.00
_cell.angle_gamma   90.00
#
_symmetry.space_group_name_H-M   'P 1'
#
loop_
_entity.id
_entity.type
_entity.pdbx_description
1 polymer ?
#
loop_
_entity_poly.entity_id
_entity_poly.type
_entity_poly.pdbx_seq_one_letter_code
_entity_poly.pdbx_strand_id
1 'polypeptide(L)'
;MARRRRGPNNALDAWPGYVDALSTLLMVVTFVLLVFVVGQQFLSVSLMRREHTLDALQKQLAELSHMLSMTEDKNKSLNATVASLANDKQKNEDQLKALAGQMALLNGQLQSKDQALASADSASQQQNTKISDLQAQIEELTRQLQAISNALDIEKKNETAKDAQIQDLGNKLNIALADKVNQLKRYRSEFFGRLRDILKNQKGVNVVGDRFVFQSEILFPQGSADLTAEGKKEITTLAKTFKQVSSTIPADIPWILRIDGHADKQPIHSAFPSNWELSSERAITVVKLLISEGIDPRHLAATGFADYQPLDAANTPAAYARNRRIEFRLTDR
;
A
#
# COMPACT_ATOMS: atom_id res chain seq x y z
N MET A 1 -22.77 53.58 187.92
CA MET A 1 -23.08 52.32 188.64
C MET A 1 -22.14 51.24 188.08
N ALA A 2 -21.11 50.75 188.81
CA ALA A 2 -21.10 49.74 189.89
C ALA A 2 -21.15 48.28 189.33
N ARG A 3 -20.37 47.25 189.76
CA ARG A 3 -19.64 47.01 191.02
C ARG A 3 -18.78 45.70 190.99
N ARG A 4 -17.59 45.75 191.65
CA ARG A 4 -16.84 44.75 192.51
C ARG A 4 -16.54 43.31 192.01
N ARG A 5 -15.26 42.86 191.95
CA ARG A 5 -14.37 42.22 192.99
C ARG A 5 -14.93 40.87 193.53
N ARG A 6 -14.20 39.74 193.65
CA ARG A 6 -12.89 39.47 194.30
C ARG A 6 -12.53 37.95 194.14
N GLY A 7 -11.24 37.55 194.13
CA GLY A 7 -10.77 36.14 194.28
C GLY A 7 -10.80 35.63 195.73
N PRO A 8 -9.89 34.75 196.23
CA PRO A 8 -9.03 33.70 195.61
C PRO A 8 -8.89 32.39 196.46
N ASN A 9 -8.26 31.32 195.94
CA ASN A 9 -7.11 30.57 196.54
C ASN A 9 -6.89 29.14 196.00
N ASN A 10 -5.63 28.90 195.59
CA ASN A 10 -4.75 27.72 195.57
C ASN A 10 -5.28 26.29 195.88
N ALA A 11 -4.86 25.34 195.02
CA ALA A 11 -3.96 24.22 195.38
C ALA A 11 -3.23 23.70 194.12
N LEU A 12 -1.99 23.24 194.30
CA LEU A 12 -0.97 22.87 193.30
C LEU A 12 -1.22 21.50 192.66
N ASP A 13 -0.80 21.30 191.39
CA ASP A 13 -0.36 20.00 190.86
C ASP A 13 0.50 20.14 189.58
N ALA A 14 1.43 19.21 189.37
CA ALA A 14 2.52 19.23 188.39
C ALA A 14 2.56 17.95 187.53
N TRP A 15 2.69 18.02 186.18
CA TRP A 15 3.30 16.99 185.27
C TRP A 15 3.33 17.37 183.74
N PRO A 16 4.08 16.68 182.83
CA PRO A 16 5.16 17.27 182.01
C PRO A 16 5.08 17.05 180.47
N GLY A 17 6.05 17.62 179.72
CA GLY A 17 6.06 17.82 178.25
C GLY A 17 6.63 16.74 177.33
N TYR A 18 6.46 15.44 177.58
CA TYR A 18 6.93 14.39 176.65
C TYR A 18 5.94 14.07 175.50
N VAL A 19 4.66 14.43 175.67
CA VAL A 19 3.61 14.21 174.67
C VAL A 19 3.78 15.13 173.45
N ASP A 20 4.36 16.32 173.64
CA ASP A 20 4.51 17.30 172.55
C ASP A 20 5.63 16.90 171.56
N ALA A 21 6.74 16.33 172.05
CA ALA A 21 7.84 15.85 171.21
C ALA A 21 7.47 14.62 170.36
N LEU A 22 6.62 13.72 170.87
CA LEU A 22 6.11 12.56 170.12
C LEU A 22 5.06 12.96 169.08
N SER A 23 4.22 13.97 169.37
CA SER A 23 3.21 14.46 168.43
C SER A 23 3.83 15.28 167.28
N THR A 24 4.85 16.09 167.56
CA THR A 24 5.56 16.89 166.56
C THR A 24 6.37 16.01 165.61
N LEU A 25 7.02 14.95 166.10
CA LEU A 25 7.73 13.99 165.24
C LEU A 25 6.76 13.21 164.33
N LEU A 26 5.58 12.84 164.83
CA LEU A 26 4.53 12.19 164.04
C LEU A 26 3.92 13.16 163.01
N MET A 27 3.76 14.44 163.35
CA MET A 27 3.29 15.48 162.43
C MET A 27 4.30 15.77 161.30
N VAL A 28 5.60 15.78 161.59
CA VAL A 28 6.66 15.93 160.58
C VAL A 28 6.73 14.72 159.66
N VAL A 29 6.69 13.49 160.21
CA VAL A 29 6.72 12.26 159.40
C VAL A 29 5.48 12.15 158.53
N THR A 30 4.28 12.47 159.05
CA THR A 30 3.04 12.50 158.27
C THR A 30 3.06 13.59 157.21
N PHE A 31 3.59 14.79 157.49
CA PHE A 31 3.76 15.86 156.50
C PHE A 31 4.72 15.46 155.37
N VAL A 32 5.88 14.88 155.70
CA VAL A 32 6.84 14.38 154.70
C VAL A 32 6.22 13.25 153.87
N LEU A 33 5.46 12.34 154.48
CA LEU A 33 4.70 11.32 153.75
C LEU A 33 3.63 11.92 152.85
N LEU A 34 2.90 12.95 153.28
CA LEU A 34 1.85 13.61 152.50
C LEU A 34 2.47 14.35 151.30
N VAL A 35 3.57 15.06 151.49
CA VAL A 35 4.36 15.69 150.43
C VAL A 35 4.91 14.64 149.46
N PHE A 36 5.41 13.51 149.97
CA PHE A 36 5.89 12.40 149.13
C PHE A 36 4.76 11.76 148.32
N VAL A 37 3.59 11.52 148.92
CA VAL A 37 2.40 10.98 148.24
C VAL A 37 1.91 11.96 147.18
N VAL A 38 1.81 13.26 147.48
CA VAL A 38 1.44 14.30 146.50
C VAL A 38 2.49 14.39 145.39
N GLY A 39 3.78 14.28 145.71
CA GLY A 39 4.87 14.21 144.75
C GLY A 39 4.79 12.98 143.85
N GLN A 40 4.43 11.81 144.40
CA GLN A 40 4.18 10.60 143.63
C GLN A 40 2.93 10.69 142.76
N GLN A 41 1.85 11.33 143.24
CA GLN A 41 0.65 11.59 142.44
C GLN A 41 0.97 12.53 141.26
N PHE A 42 1.72 13.61 141.50
CA PHE A 42 2.15 14.52 140.43
C PHE A 42 3.08 13.83 139.43
N LEU A 43 4.04 13.03 139.92
CA LEU A 43 4.94 12.26 139.07
C LEU A 43 4.17 11.22 138.23
N SER A 44 3.22 10.52 138.83
CA SER A 44 2.34 9.56 138.14
C SER A 44 1.48 10.24 137.08
N VAL A 45 0.84 11.38 137.39
CA VAL A 45 0.06 12.16 136.41
C VAL A 45 0.96 12.71 135.31
N SER A 46 2.16 13.19 135.62
CA SER A 46 3.12 13.67 134.61
C SER A 46 3.66 12.55 133.73
N LEU A 47 3.90 11.36 134.28
CA LEU A 47 4.32 10.17 133.53
C LEU A 47 3.19 9.69 132.63
N MET A 48 1.96 9.61 133.14
CA MET A 48 0.77 9.22 132.38
C MET A 48 0.47 10.19 131.23
N ARG A 49 0.61 11.51 131.45
CA ARG A 49 0.50 12.52 130.37
C ARG A 49 1.59 12.34 129.30
N ARG A 50 2.84 12.11 129.72
CA ARG A 50 3.95 11.83 128.78
C ARG A 50 3.70 10.54 128.00
N GLU A 51 3.22 9.50 128.66
CA GLU A 51 2.89 8.21 128.05
C GLU A 51 1.76 8.34 127.02
N HIS A 52 0.70 9.10 127.32
CA HIS A 52 -0.33 9.43 126.33
C HIS A 52 0.20 10.26 125.16
N THR A 53 1.09 11.23 125.39
CA THR A 53 1.71 11.98 124.29
C THR A 53 2.63 11.10 123.43
N LEU A 54 3.32 10.13 124.04
CA LEU A 54 4.14 9.16 123.32
C LEU A 54 3.27 8.21 122.49
N ASP A 55 2.16 7.71 123.03
CA ASP A 55 1.20 6.88 122.28
C ASP A 55 0.56 7.66 121.12
N ALA A 56 0.19 8.93 121.34
CA ALA A 56 -0.34 9.79 120.28
C ALA A 56 0.70 10.06 119.18
N LEU A 57 1.95 10.36 119.54
CA LEU A 57 3.05 10.54 118.59
C LEU A 57 3.39 9.24 117.86
N GLN A 58 3.34 8.09 118.55
CA GLN A 58 3.57 6.78 117.94
C GLN A 58 2.47 6.42 116.93
N LYS A 59 1.22 6.76 117.22
CA LYS A 59 0.09 6.66 116.28
C LYS A 59 0.26 7.58 115.07
N GLN A 60 0.63 8.84 115.30
CA GLN A 60 0.93 9.78 114.21
C GLN A 60 2.12 9.32 113.35
N LEU A 61 3.18 8.77 113.95
CA LEU A 61 4.31 8.19 113.24
C LEU A 61 3.91 6.96 112.42
N ALA A 62 3.05 6.09 112.96
CA ALA A 62 2.51 4.94 112.24
C ALA A 62 1.65 5.37 111.04
N GLU A 63 0.79 6.39 111.23
CA GLU A 63 -0.06 6.95 110.18
C GLU A 63 0.77 7.64 109.09
N LEU A 64 1.78 8.45 109.46
CA LEU A 64 2.72 9.06 108.54
C LEU A 64 3.54 8.02 107.76
N SER A 65 4.00 6.96 108.43
CA SER A 65 4.72 5.85 107.79
C SER A 65 3.84 5.12 106.78
N HIS A 66 2.58 4.85 107.13
CA HIS A 66 1.61 4.24 106.21
C HIS A 66 1.31 5.16 105.01
N MET A 67 1.09 6.46 105.24
CA MET A 67 0.92 7.43 104.15
C MET A 67 2.15 7.52 103.27
N LEU A 68 3.36 7.54 103.84
CA LEU A 68 4.61 7.56 103.10
C LEU A 68 4.71 6.32 102.20
N SER A 69 4.47 5.12 102.74
CA SER A 69 4.45 3.87 101.96
C SER A 69 3.43 3.93 100.81
N MET A 70 2.21 4.41 101.06
CA MET A 70 1.18 4.58 100.02
C MET A 70 1.61 5.58 98.93
N THR A 71 2.29 6.67 99.31
CA THR A 71 2.81 7.64 98.33
C THR A 71 3.98 7.08 97.54
N GLU A 72 4.86 6.29 98.15
CA GLU A 72 5.95 5.59 97.46
C GLU A 72 5.41 4.58 96.47
N ASP A 73 4.40 3.79 96.85
CA ASP A 73 3.77 2.81 95.96
C ASP A 73 3.02 3.49 94.81
N LYS A 74 2.32 4.60 95.09
CA LYS A 74 1.71 5.44 94.06
C LYS A 74 2.77 6.01 93.11
N ASN A 75 3.90 6.51 93.62
CA ASN A 75 5.00 7.01 92.78
C ASN A 75 5.64 5.90 91.93
N LYS A 76 5.85 4.70 92.48
CA LYS A 76 6.31 3.54 91.71
C LYS A 76 5.34 3.18 90.59
N SER A 77 4.04 3.15 90.89
CA SER A 77 2.99 2.88 89.91
C SER A 77 2.95 3.96 88.81
N LEU A 78 2.98 5.24 89.18
CA LEU A 78 3.04 6.35 88.22
C LEU A 78 4.29 6.27 87.33
N ASN A 79 5.46 5.99 87.91
CA ASN A 79 6.70 5.84 87.15
C ASN A 79 6.62 4.66 86.16
N ALA A 80 6.00 3.55 86.55
CA ALA A 80 5.74 2.43 85.65
C ALA A 80 4.77 2.81 84.51
N THR A 81 3.71 3.55 84.81
CA THR A 81 2.77 4.05 83.79
C THR A 81 3.44 5.04 82.83
N VAL A 82 4.25 5.96 83.33
CA VAL A 82 5.01 6.92 82.50
C VAL A 82 5.98 6.18 81.58
N ALA A 83 6.69 5.16 82.08
CA ALA A 83 7.56 4.34 81.25
C ALA A 83 6.78 3.58 80.15
N SER A 84 5.62 3.02 80.48
CA SER A 84 4.75 2.37 79.49
C SER A 84 4.26 3.34 78.42
N LEU A 85 3.77 4.52 78.82
CA LEU A 85 3.29 5.55 77.90
C LEU A 85 4.42 6.08 77.00
N ALA A 86 5.64 6.20 77.53
CA ALA A 86 6.80 6.58 76.74
C ALA A 86 7.12 5.54 75.65
N ASN A 87 7.06 4.24 76.00
CA ASN A 87 7.24 3.16 75.03
C ASN A 87 6.13 3.12 73.99
N ASP A 88 4.86 3.30 74.38
CA ASP A 88 3.73 3.34 73.46
C ASP A 88 3.81 4.54 72.51
N LYS A 89 4.21 5.71 73.03
CA LYS A 89 4.46 6.90 72.20
C LYS A 89 5.55 6.63 71.16
N GLN A 90 6.68 6.04 71.57
CA GLN A 90 7.77 5.69 70.66
C GLN A 90 7.28 4.72 69.56
N LYS A 91 6.55 3.68 69.95
CA LYS A 91 5.96 2.71 69.01
C LYS A 91 5.01 3.38 68.01
N ASN A 92 4.15 4.29 68.47
CA ASN A 92 3.24 5.04 67.60
C ASN A 92 4.00 5.98 66.65
N GLU A 93 5.06 6.65 67.11
CA GLU A 93 5.91 7.49 66.26
C GLU A 93 6.61 6.68 65.16
N ASP A 94 7.09 5.48 65.48
CA ASP A 94 7.72 4.59 64.50
C ASP A 94 6.71 4.05 63.48
N GLN A 95 5.48 3.74 63.92
CA GLN A 95 4.37 3.38 63.03
C GLN A 95 3.97 4.53 62.10
N LEU A 96 3.92 5.78 62.61
CA LEU A 96 3.63 6.96 61.80
C LEU A 96 4.71 7.20 60.74
N LYS A 97 5.99 7.04 61.09
CA LYS A 97 7.10 7.12 60.13
C LYS A 97 7.01 6.04 59.06
N ALA A 98 6.69 4.80 59.44
CA ALA A 98 6.52 3.70 58.50
C ALA A 98 5.34 3.95 57.53
N LEU A 99 4.21 4.42 58.05
CA LEU A 99 3.04 4.76 57.24
C LEU A 99 3.31 5.94 56.30
N ALA A 100 4.01 6.98 56.78
CA ALA A 100 4.43 8.09 55.94
C ALA A 100 5.36 7.62 54.79
N GLY A 101 6.26 6.69 55.07
CA GLY A 101 7.10 6.05 54.04
C GLY A 101 6.29 5.26 53.00
N GLN A 102 5.29 4.49 53.45
CA GLN A 102 4.39 3.77 52.54
C GLN A 102 3.56 4.73 51.67
N MET A 103 3.03 5.81 52.24
CA MET A 103 2.29 6.85 51.52
C MET A 103 3.16 7.51 50.44
N ALA A 104 4.43 7.82 50.75
CA ALA A 104 5.36 8.39 49.79
C ALA A 104 5.63 7.43 48.61
N LEU A 105 5.80 6.12 48.90
CA LEU A 105 5.98 5.09 47.87
C LEU A 105 4.75 4.96 46.97
N LEU A 106 3.56 4.87 47.57
CA LEU A 106 2.27 4.78 46.86
C LEU A 106 2.04 6.00 45.97
N ASN A 107 2.35 7.19 46.47
CA ASN A 107 2.23 8.43 45.70
C ASN A 107 3.19 8.46 44.50
N GLY A 108 4.44 7.99 44.70
CA GLY A 108 5.40 7.83 43.60
C GLY A 108 4.93 6.82 42.55
N GLN A 109 4.34 5.70 42.97
CA GLN A 109 3.75 4.71 42.06
C GLN A 109 2.57 5.29 41.28
N LEU A 110 1.68 6.05 41.93
CA LEU A 110 0.54 6.70 41.29
C LEU A 110 1.02 7.66 40.19
N GLN A 111 1.99 8.52 40.51
CA GLN A 111 2.58 9.46 39.55
C GLN A 111 3.21 8.75 38.34
N SER A 112 3.91 7.63 38.56
CA SER A 112 4.48 6.83 37.47
C SER A 112 3.42 6.18 36.58
N LYS A 113 2.30 5.74 37.17
CA LYS A 113 1.16 5.19 36.42
C LYS A 113 0.45 6.27 35.62
N ASP A 114 0.28 7.47 36.18
CA ASP A 114 -0.33 8.60 35.48
C ASP A 114 0.53 9.03 34.27
N GLN A 115 1.86 9.04 34.42
CA GLN A 115 2.77 9.30 33.30
C GLN A 115 2.72 8.21 32.23
N ALA A 116 2.63 6.94 32.63
CA ALA A 116 2.50 5.83 31.71
C ALA A 116 1.17 5.87 30.94
N LEU A 117 0.06 6.21 31.63
CA LEU A 117 -1.26 6.38 31.02
C LEU A 117 -1.26 7.55 30.04
N ALA A 118 -0.73 8.72 30.41
CA ALA A 118 -0.63 9.86 29.50
C ALA A 118 0.20 9.55 28.24
N SER A 119 1.27 8.77 28.40
CA SER A 119 2.11 8.31 27.29
C SER A 119 1.37 7.31 26.40
N ALA A 120 0.63 6.38 27.00
CA ALA A 120 -0.19 5.40 26.28
C ALA A 120 -1.34 6.06 25.51
N ASP A 121 -2.01 7.05 26.11
CA ASP A 121 -3.06 7.83 25.47
C ASP A 121 -2.52 8.62 24.27
N SER A 122 -1.37 9.27 24.43
CA SER A 122 -0.69 9.98 23.35
C SER A 122 -0.32 9.04 22.19
N ALA A 123 0.20 7.84 22.51
CA ALA A 123 0.51 6.82 21.51
C ALA A 123 -0.75 6.29 20.80
N SER A 124 -1.85 6.09 21.54
CA SER A 124 -3.13 5.67 20.97
C SER A 124 -3.71 6.73 20.03
N GLN A 125 -3.64 8.01 20.40
CA GLN A 125 -4.05 9.12 19.52
C GLN A 125 -3.21 9.19 18.23
N GLN A 126 -1.90 8.98 18.33
CA GLN A 126 -1.01 8.87 17.16
C GLN A 126 -1.35 7.67 16.26
N GLN A 127 -1.73 6.54 16.84
CA GLN A 127 -2.17 5.38 16.07
C GLN A 127 -3.50 5.64 15.38
N ASN A 128 -4.47 6.26 16.06
CA ASN A 128 -5.78 6.57 15.50
C ASN A 128 -5.69 7.58 14.33
N THR A 129 -4.83 8.59 14.46
CA THR A 129 -4.55 9.53 13.36
C THR A 129 -3.92 8.81 12.16
N LYS A 130 -2.94 7.93 12.39
CA LYS A 130 -2.35 7.12 11.32
C LYS A 130 -3.36 6.18 10.66
N ILE A 131 -4.28 5.58 11.42
CA ILE A 131 -5.35 4.74 10.88
C ILE A 131 -6.29 5.59 10.01
N SER A 132 -6.68 6.78 10.47
CA SER A 132 -7.49 7.71 9.68
C SER A 132 -6.81 8.11 8.36
N ASP A 133 -5.50 8.39 8.40
CA ASP A 133 -4.73 8.74 7.21
C ASP A 133 -4.64 7.58 6.21
N LEU A 134 -4.44 6.35 6.71
CA LEU A 134 -4.43 5.14 5.89
C LEU A 134 -5.80 4.84 5.29
N GLN A 135 -6.89 5.07 6.04
CA GLN A 135 -8.25 4.94 5.54
C GLN A 135 -8.50 5.93 4.38
N ALA A 136 -8.09 7.19 4.54
CA ALA A 136 -8.18 8.19 3.47
C ALA A 136 -7.36 7.79 2.21
N GLN A 137 -6.17 7.23 2.39
CA GLN A 137 -5.35 6.72 1.29
C GLN A 137 -6.01 5.53 0.58
N ILE A 138 -6.62 4.61 1.32
CA ILE A 138 -7.34 3.46 0.74
C ILE A 138 -8.55 3.93 -0.07
N GLU A 139 -9.31 4.91 0.43
CA GLU A 139 -10.42 5.50 -0.31
C GLU A 139 -9.96 6.14 -1.62
N GLU A 140 -8.85 6.88 -1.60
CA GLU A 140 -8.28 7.50 -2.79
C GLU A 140 -7.80 6.46 -3.81
N LEU A 141 -7.05 5.44 -3.37
CA LEU A 141 -6.62 4.34 -4.24
C LEU A 141 -7.81 3.59 -4.84
N THR A 142 -8.90 3.41 -4.07
CA THR A 142 -10.13 2.80 -4.56
C THR A 142 -10.79 3.64 -5.65
N ARG A 143 -10.83 4.98 -5.49
CA ARG A 143 -11.31 5.90 -6.54
C ARG A 143 -10.46 5.81 -7.80
N GLN A 144 -9.14 5.76 -7.65
CA GLN A 144 -8.20 5.62 -8.77
C GLN A 144 -8.39 4.30 -9.51
N LEU A 145 -8.52 3.18 -8.79
CA LEU A 145 -8.78 1.87 -9.38
C LEU A 145 -10.11 1.85 -10.15
N GLN A 146 -11.17 2.46 -9.60
CA GLN A 146 -12.45 2.57 -10.30
C GLN A 146 -12.33 3.41 -11.59
N ALA A 147 -11.59 4.52 -11.55
CA ALA A 147 -11.37 5.37 -12.72
C ALA A 147 -10.61 4.61 -13.81
N ILE A 148 -9.56 3.87 -13.45
CA ILE A 148 -8.79 3.03 -14.38
C ILE A 148 -9.65 1.91 -14.96
N SER A 149 -10.44 1.22 -14.13
CA SER A 149 -11.35 0.17 -14.61
C SER A 149 -12.35 0.71 -15.64
N ASN A 150 -12.95 1.87 -15.36
CA ASN A 150 -13.88 2.52 -16.28
C ASN A 150 -13.20 2.93 -17.59
N ALA A 151 -11.97 3.48 -17.51
CA ALA A 151 -11.19 3.84 -18.70
C ALA A 151 -10.84 2.61 -19.54
N LEU A 152 -10.45 1.49 -18.90
CA LEU A 152 -10.15 0.24 -19.59
C LEU A 152 -11.38 -0.33 -20.30
N ASP A 153 -12.56 -0.25 -19.68
CA ASP A 153 -13.81 -0.70 -20.31
C ASP A 153 -14.20 0.15 -21.51
N ILE A 154 -13.94 1.46 -21.47
CA ILE A 154 -14.14 2.36 -22.61
C ILE A 154 -13.17 1.98 -23.75
N GLU A 155 -11.90 1.76 -23.44
CA GLU A 155 -10.91 1.38 -24.46
C GLU A 155 -11.23 0.02 -25.10
N LYS A 156 -11.63 -0.98 -24.31
CA LYS A 156 -12.09 -2.28 -24.85
C LYS A 156 -13.28 -2.13 -25.79
N LYS A 157 -14.25 -1.26 -25.45
CA LYS A 157 -15.39 -0.96 -26.34
C LYS A 157 -14.94 -0.26 -27.62
N ASN A 158 -13.97 0.66 -27.53
CA ASN A 158 -13.39 1.31 -28.71
C ASN A 158 -12.61 0.34 -29.59
N GLU A 159 -11.86 -0.60 -29.01
CA GLU A 159 -11.13 -1.65 -29.74
C GLU A 159 -12.09 -2.55 -30.51
N THR A 160 -13.11 -3.08 -29.83
CA THR A 160 -14.15 -3.90 -30.49
C THR A 160 -14.90 -3.16 -31.59
N ALA A 161 -15.17 -1.85 -31.42
CA ALA A 161 -15.77 -1.03 -32.47
C ALA A 161 -14.83 -0.83 -33.67
N LYS A 162 -13.53 -0.61 -33.43
CA LYS A 162 -12.51 -0.50 -34.49
C LYS A 162 -12.35 -1.80 -35.25
N ASP A 163 -12.33 -2.94 -34.57
CA ASP A 163 -12.24 -4.26 -35.21
C ASP A 163 -13.44 -4.54 -36.10
N ALA A 164 -14.66 -4.24 -35.63
CA ALA A 164 -15.87 -4.32 -36.45
C ALA A 164 -15.79 -3.42 -37.69
N GLN A 165 -15.25 -2.20 -37.54
CA GLN A 165 -15.04 -1.28 -38.66
C GLN A 165 -13.99 -1.80 -39.65
N ILE A 166 -12.88 -2.36 -39.17
CA ILE A 166 -11.84 -2.96 -40.02
C ILE A 166 -12.42 -4.15 -40.81
N GLN A 167 -13.21 -5.00 -40.17
CA GLN A 167 -13.87 -6.12 -40.83
C GLN A 167 -14.86 -5.65 -41.90
N ASP A 168 -15.69 -4.63 -41.61
CA ASP A 168 -16.61 -4.04 -42.58
C ASP A 168 -15.87 -3.42 -43.78
N LEU A 169 -14.80 -2.65 -43.52
CA LEU A 169 -13.95 -2.08 -44.57
C LEU A 169 -13.27 -3.16 -45.41
N GLY A 170 -12.76 -4.22 -44.77
CA GLY A 170 -12.18 -5.36 -45.46
C GLY A 170 -13.18 -6.05 -46.39
N ASN A 171 -14.41 -6.25 -45.93
CA ASN A 171 -15.48 -6.82 -46.75
C ASN A 171 -15.84 -5.92 -47.93
N LYS A 172 -16.01 -4.61 -47.70
CA LYS A 172 -16.29 -3.62 -48.76
C LYS A 172 -15.18 -3.57 -49.80
N LEU A 173 -13.92 -3.59 -49.37
CA LEU A 173 -12.78 -3.60 -50.25
C LEU A 173 -12.72 -4.88 -51.09
N ASN A 174 -12.96 -6.04 -50.48
CA ASN A 174 -12.98 -7.32 -51.18
C ASN A 174 -14.09 -7.37 -52.23
N ILE A 175 -15.29 -6.86 -51.92
CA ILE A 175 -16.40 -6.76 -52.88
C ILE A 175 -16.05 -5.80 -54.02
N ALA A 176 -15.52 -4.62 -53.72
CA ALA A 176 -15.12 -3.64 -54.72
C ALA A 176 -14.01 -4.16 -55.63
N LEU A 177 -13.03 -4.87 -55.07
CA LEU A 177 -11.94 -5.50 -55.82
C LEU A 177 -12.48 -6.61 -56.72
N ALA A 178 -13.37 -7.48 -56.20
CA ALA A 178 -13.99 -8.53 -57.00
C ALA A 178 -14.81 -7.96 -58.17
N ASP A 179 -15.56 -6.87 -57.95
CA ASP A 179 -16.29 -6.20 -59.01
C ASP A 179 -15.35 -5.61 -60.07
N LYS A 180 -14.27 -4.93 -59.65
CA LYS A 180 -13.26 -4.39 -60.58
C LYS A 180 -12.58 -5.48 -61.40
N VAL A 181 -12.18 -6.59 -60.77
CA VAL A 181 -11.59 -7.75 -61.48
C VAL A 181 -12.59 -8.34 -62.49
N ASN A 182 -13.88 -8.45 -62.12
CA ASN A 182 -14.91 -8.95 -63.02
C ASN A 182 -15.21 -7.98 -64.17
N GLN A 183 -15.20 -6.66 -63.93
CA GLN A 183 -15.29 -5.64 -64.96
C GLN A 183 -14.13 -5.78 -65.96
N LEU A 184 -12.89 -5.85 -65.47
CA LEU A 184 -11.69 -6.02 -66.31
C LEU A 184 -11.75 -7.31 -67.16
N LYS A 185 -12.17 -8.44 -66.56
CA LYS A 185 -12.33 -9.70 -67.30
C LYS A 185 -13.39 -9.63 -68.40
N ARG A 186 -14.51 -8.94 -68.16
CA ARG A 186 -15.58 -8.75 -69.16
C ARG A 186 -15.09 -7.92 -70.33
N TYR A 187 -14.49 -6.76 -70.08
CA TYR A 187 -13.95 -5.90 -71.14
C TYR A 187 -12.88 -6.60 -71.97
N ARG A 188 -11.96 -7.32 -71.30
CA ARG A 188 -10.95 -8.12 -72.00
C ARG A 188 -11.59 -9.14 -72.94
N SER A 189 -12.59 -9.87 -72.46
CA SER A 189 -13.28 -10.90 -73.27
C SER A 189 -14.06 -10.30 -74.45
N GLU A 190 -14.80 -9.20 -74.25
CA GLU A 190 -15.52 -8.52 -75.33
C GLU A 190 -14.57 -7.94 -76.38
N PHE A 191 -13.49 -7.30 -75.94
CA PHE A 191 -12.45 -6.76 -76.81
C PHE A 191 -11.83 -7.84 -77.69
N PHE A 192 -11.37 -8.95 -77.09
CA PHE A 192 -10.80 -10.06 -77.83
C PHE A 192 -11.81 -10.73 -78.76
N GLY A 193 -13.08 -10.84 -78.37
CA GLY A 193 -14.15 -11.36 -79.21
C GLY A 193 -14.28 -10.56 -80.51
N ARG A 194 -14.40 -9.23 -80.40
CA ARG A 194 -14.50 -8.32 -81.55
C ARG A 194 -13.25 -8.36 -82.42
N LEU A 195 -12.07 -8.35 -81.81
CA LEU A 195 -10.81 -8.39 -82.54
C LEU A 195 -10.64 -9.74 -83.27
N ARG A 196 -11.00 -10.86 -82.64
CA ARG A 196 -11.03 -12.18 -83.27
C ARG A 196 -11.98 -12.26 -84.45
N ASP A 197 -13.19 -11.69 -84.33
CA ASP A 197 -14.18 -11.75 -85.41
C ASP A 197 -13.75 -11.02 -86.67
N ILE A 198 -12.93 -9.98 -86.53
CA ILE A 198 -12.38 -9.25 -87.68
C ILE A 198 -11.13 -9.96 -88.24
N LEU A 199 -10.27 -10.49 -87.37
CA LEU A 199 -9.00 -11.10 -87.77
C LEU A 199 -9.12 -12.56 -88.26
N LYS A 200 -10.19 -13.29 -87.93
CA LYS A 200 -10.38 -14.69 -88.36
C LYS A 200 -10.40 -14.88 -89.89
N ASN A 201 -10.72 -13.84 -90.64
CA ASN A 201 -10.79 -13.86 -92.10
C ASN A 201 -9.52 -13.32 -92.78
N GLN A 202 -8.51 -12.90 -92.01
CA GLN A 202 -7.24 -12.43 -92.57
C GLN A 202 -6.32 -13.62 -92.87
N LYS A 203 -5.69 -13.58 -94.05
CA LYS A 203 -4.73 -14.62 -94.45
C LYS A 203 -3.46 -14.50 -93.61
N GLY A 204 -2.94 -15.62 -93.10
CA GLY A 204 -1.69 -15.66 -92.33
C GLY A 204 -1.82 -15.39 -90.84
N VAL A 205 -3.03 -15.18 -90.32
CA VAL A 205 -3.30 -14.99 -88.88
C VAL A 205 -3.93 -16.24 -88.29
N ASN A 206 -3.30 -16.81 -87.26
CA ASN A 206 -3.88 -17.88 -86.47
C ASN A 206 -4.29 -17.35 -85.09
N VAL A 207 -5.53 -17.64 -84.68
CA VAL A 207 -6.02 -17.27 -83.36
C VAL A 207 -5.84 -18.46 -82.42
N VAL A 208 -5.02 -18.31 -81.37
CA VAL A 208 -4.76 -19.35 -80.37
C VAL A 208 -5.13 -18.81 -79.00
N GLY A 209 -6.29 -19.19 -78.46
CA GLY A 209 -6.75 -18.67 -77.17
C GLY A 209 -6.94 -17.14 -77.19
N ASP A 210 -6.10 -16.41 -76.44
CA ASP A 210 -6.11 -14.95 -76.26
C ASP A 210 -5.00 -14.22 -77.03
N ARG A 211 -4.40 -14.87 -78.03
CA ARG A 211 -3.32 -14.27 -78.83
C ARG A 211 -3.49 -14.50 -80.33
N PHE A 212 -2.99 -13.54 -81.10
CA PHE A 212 -2.94 -13.60 -82.56
C PHE A 212 -1.52 -13.92 -83.00
N VAL A 213 -1.36 -15.03 -83.71
CA VAL A 213 -0.07 -15.56 -84.12
C VAL A 213 0.11 -15.34 -85.62
N PHE A 214 1.13 -14.57 -85.99
CA PHE A 214 1.54 -14.34 -87.37
C PHE A 214 2.83 -15.13 -87.64
N GLN A 215 2.85 -15.90 -88.72
CA GLN A 215 4.07 -16.57 -89.16
C GLN A 215 5.09 -15.53 -89.62
N SER A 216 6.33 -15.66 -89.14
CA SER A 216 7.36 -14.64 -89.40
C SER A 216 7.69 -14.51 -90.88
N GLU A 217 7.56 -15.57 -91.67
CA GLU A 217 7.89 -15.58 -93.10
C GLU A 217 7.00 -14.66 -93.94
N ILE A 218 5.78 -14.39 -93.46
CA ILE A 218 4.86 -13.45 -94.10
C ILE A 218 5.28 -12.02 -93.78
N LEU A 219 5.71 -11.78 -92.53
CA LEU A 219 6.04 -10.45 -92.04
C LEU A 219 7.47 -10.01 -92.40
N PHE A 220 8.42 -10.93 -92.34
CA PHE A 220 9.86 -10.68 -92.41
C PHE A 220 10.56 -11.69 -93.31
N PRO A 221 11.57 -11.26 -94.09
CA PRO A 221 12.52 -12.19 -94.70
C PRO A 221 13.28 -12.99 -93.63
N GLN A 222 13.82 -14.13 -94.03
CA GLN A 222 14.66 -14.96 -93.15
C GLN A 222 15.87 -14.16 -92.63
N GLY A 223 16.11 -14.19 -91.33
CA GLY A 223 17.26 -13.52 -90.69
C GLY A 223 17.18 -11.98 -90.64
N SER A 224 16.12 -11.36 -91.15
CA SER A 224 15.90 -9.91 -91.14
C SER A 224 14.79 -9.50 -90.15
N ALA A 225 14.88 -8.26 -89.64
CA ALA A 225 13.84 -7.59 -88.88
C ALA A 225 13.15 -6.46 -89.67
N ASP A 226 13.43 -6.35 -90.98
CA ASP A 226 12.75 -5.43 -91.89
C ASP A 226 11.47 -6.08 -92.43
N LEU A 227 10.35 -5.36 -92.33
CA LEU A 227 9.06 -5.85 -92.82
C LEU A 227 9.05 -5.96 -94.35
N THR A 228 8.49 -7.05 -94.85
CA THR A 228 8.16 -7.17 -96.28
C THR A 228 7.04 -6.19 -96.65
N ALA A 229 6.85 -5.92 -97.95
CA ALA A 229 5.74 -5.08 -98.42
C ALA A 229 4.37 -5.67 -98.03
N GLU A 230 4.26 -7.01 -98.09
CA GLU A 230 3.07 -7.74 -97.66
C GLU A 230 2.88 -7.67 -96.14
N GLY A 231 3.94 -7.91 -95.36
CA GLY A 231 3.94 -7.80 -93.91
C GLY A 231 3.53 -6.41 -93.42
N LYS A 232 4.03 -5.35 -94.06
CA LYS A 232 3.61 -3.98 -93.77
C LYS A 232 2.11 -3.79 -94.01
N LYS A 233 1.57 -4.31 -95.11
CA LYS A 233 0.13 -4.23 -95.43
C LYS A 233 -0.73 -4.96 -94.40
N GLU A 234 -0.31 -6.13 -93.96
CA GLU A 234 -1.02 -6.91 -92.93
C GLU A 234 -1.02 -6.17 -91.58
N ILE A 235 0.14 -5.69 -91.12
CA ILE A 235 0.23 -4.94 -89.86
C ILE A 235 -0.54 -3.60 -89.94
N THR A 236 -0.51 -2.88 -91.07
CA THR A 236 -1.34 -1.67 -91.25
C THR A 236 -2.84 -2.00 -91.17
N THR A 237 -3.27 -3.13 -91.74
CA THR A 237 -4.68 -3.56 -91.67
C THR A 237 -5.08 -3.92 -90.25
N LEU A 238 -4.20 -4.61 -89.52
CA LEU A 238 -4.34 -4.89 -88.09
C LEU A 238 -4.42 -3.59 -87.28
N ALA A 239 -3.55 -2.63 -87.54
CA ALA A 239 -3.51 -1.35 -86.83
C ALA A 239 -4.84 -0.58 -86.96
N LYS A 240 -5.39 -0.50 -88.18
CA LYS A 240 -6.69 0.14 -88.43
C LYS A 240 -7.82 -0.55 -87.67
N THR A 241 -7.86 -1.88 -87.73
CA THR A 241 -8.83 -2.69 -87.00
C THR A 241 -8.72 -2.46 -85.50
N PHE A 242 -7.49 -2.52 -84.99
CA PHE A 242 -7.19 -2.32 -83.59
C PHE A 242 -7.61 -0.92 -83.10
N LYS A 243 -7.37 0.13 -83.91
CA LYS A 243 -7.81 1.50 -83.62
C LYS A 243 -9.33 1.62 -83.50
N GLN A 244 -10.08 0.92 -84.36
CA GLN A 244 -11.54 0.90 -84.31
C GLN A 244 -12.09 0.16 -83.08
N VAL A 245 -11.44 -0.92 -82.65
CA VAL A 245 -11.89 -1.67 -81.47
C VAL A 245 -11.44 -0.97 -80.18
N SER A 246 -10.22 -0.43 -80.13
CA SER A 246 -9.66 0.25 -78.95
C SER A 246 -10.39 1.54 -78.57
N SER A 247 -11.03 2.23 -79.53
CA SER A 247 -11.89 3.39 -79.22
C SER A 247 -13.14 3.04 -78.40
N THR A 248 -13.47 1.75 -78.28
CA THR A 248 -14.58 1.28 -77.43
C THR A 248 -14.15 0.89 -76.03
N ILE A 249 -12.84 0.88 -75.74
CA ILE A 249 -12.32 0.59 -74.41
C ILE A 249 -12.30 1.90 -73.58
N PRO A 250 -12.91 1.93 -72.39
CA PRO A 250 -12.81 3.06 -71.48
C PRO A 250 -11.36 3.45 -71.14
N ALA A 251 -11.08 4.76 -71.06
CA ALA A 251 -9.74 5.30 -70.85
C ALA A 251 -9.14 4.98 -69.46
N ASP A 252 -9.97 4.61 -68.49
CA ASP A 252 -9.59 4.22 -67.13
C ASP A 252 -9.11 2.77 -67.02
N ILE A 253 -9.23 1.98 -68.09
CA ILE A 253 -8.74 0.59 -68.11
C ILE A 253 -7.25 0.58 -68.48
N PRO A 254 -6.37 0.08 -67.60
CA PRO A 254 -4.93 0.05 -67.85
C PRO A 254 -4.54 -1.16 -68.72
N TRP A 255 -4.84 -1.12 -70.02
CA TRP A 255 -4.53 -2.19 -70.96
C TRP A 255 -3.30 -1.89 -71.83
N ILE A 256 -2.61 -2.93 -72.29
CA ILE A 256 -1.47 -2.88 -73.22
C ILE A 256 -1.60 -4.00 -74.26
N LEU A 257 -1.32 -3.70 -75.52
CA LEU A 257 -1.06 -4.67 -76.58
C LEU A 257 0.44 -4.99 -76.60
N ARG A 258 0.77 -6.19 -76.14
CA ARG A 258 2.13 -6.75 -76.15
C ARG A 258 2.38 -7.49 -77.45
N ILE A 259 3.50 -7.17 -78.09
CA ILE A 259 3.99 -7.79 -79.32
C ILE A 259 5.17 -8.66 -78.92
N ASP A 260 5.04 -9.96 -79.13
CA ASP A 260 6.00 -10.97 -78.73
C ASP A 260 6.69 -11.54 -79.96
N GLY A 261 8.00 -11.33 -80.06
CA GLY A 261 8.83 -11.91 -81.09
C GLY A 261 9.37 -13.26 -80.66
N HIS A 262 9.30 -14.24 -81.55
CA HIS A 262 9.87 -15.57 -81.35
C HIS A 262 10.76 -15.99 -82.52
N ALA A 263 11.78 -16.78 -82.19
CA ALA A 263 12.65 -17.44 -83.13
C ALA A 263 12.50 -18.97 -82.99
N ASP A 264 13.04 -19.70 -83.95
CA ASP A 264 13.28 -21.13 -83.79
C ASP A 264 14.69 -21.37 -83.22
N LYS A 265 14.96 -22.62 -82.85
CA LYS A 265 16.20 -23.02 -82.18
C LYS A 265 17.44 -23.12 -83.09
N GLN A 266 17.29 -22.90 -84.40
CA GLN A 266 18.43 -22.92 -85.31
C GLN A 266 19.30 -21.68 -85.04
N PRO A 267 20.64 -21.84 -84.97
CA PRO A 267 21.54 -20.71 -84.82
C PRO A 267 21.41 -19.73 -86.00
N ILE A 268 21.28 -18.43 -85.70
CA ILE A 268 21.21 -17.41 -86.73
C ILE A 268 22.60 -16.97 -87.17
N HIS A 269 22.73 -16.69 -88.46
CA HIS A 269 23.92 -16.14 -89.08
C HIS A 269 23.49 -14.93 -89.92
N SER A 270 23.13 -13.85 -89.25
CA SER A 270 22.66 -12.61 -89.89
C SER A 270 23.29 -11.38 -89.21
N ALA A 271 22.75 -10.19 -89.45
CA ALA A 271 23.19 -8.96 -88.80
C ALA A 271 22.92 -8.93 -87.28
N PHE A 272 22.15 -9.89 -86.75
CA PHE A 272 21.81 -9.97 -85.32
C PHE A 272 22.72 -10.99 -84.59
N PRO A 273 23.26 -10.65 -83.40
CA PRO A 273 24.14 -11.53 -82.63
C PRO A 273 23.50 -12.84 -82.16
N SER A 274 22.21 -12.82 -81.83
CA SER A 274 21.48 -14.02 -81.41
C SER A 274 19.98 -13.91 -81.69
N ASN A 275 19.26 -15.03 -81.45
CA ASN A 275 17.81 -15.08 -81.52
C ASN A 275 17.12 -14.10 -80.57
N TRP A 276 17.79 -13.66 -79.49
CA TRP A 276 17.26 -12.62 -78.61
C TRP A 276 17.14 -11.28 -79.31
N GLU A 277 18.22 -10.83 -79.96
CA GLU A 277 18.22 -9.56 -80.68
C GLU A 277 17.27 -9.61 -81.88
N LEU A 278 17.30 -10.69 -82.67
CA LEU A 278 16.43 -10.82 -83.84
C LEU A 278 14.94 -10.81 -83.45
N SER A 279 14.55 -11.57 -82.43
CA SER A 279 13.16 -11.64 -81.99
C SER A 279 12.68 -10.32 -81.37
N SER A 280 13.53 -9.67 -80.56
CA SER A 280 13.23 -8.37 -79.95
C SER A 280 13.10 -7.28 -81.01
N GLU A 281 14.02 -7.20 -81.97
CA GLU A 281 13.99 -6.20 -83.03
C GLU A 281 12.79 -6.38 -83.95
N ARG A 282 12.40 -7.62 -84.29
CA ARG A 282 11.16 -7.86 -85.03
C ARG A 282 9.93 -7.35 -84.29
N ALA A 283 9.83 -7.60 -82.97
CA ALA A 283 8.73 -7.08 -82.16
C ALA A 283 8.73 -5.54 -82.11
N ILE A 284 9.90 -4.92 -81.96
CA ILE A 284 10.07 -3.46 -81.97
C ILE A 284 9.67 -2.87 -83.33
N THR A 285 10.06 -3.50 -84.45
CA THR A 285 9.69 -3.04 -85.80
C THR A 285 8.17 -3.02 -85.98
N VAL A 286 7.48 -4.07 -85.52
CA VAL A 286 6.01 -4.10 -85.53
C VAL A 286 5.43 -2.98 -84.67
N VAL A 287 5.93 -2.79 -83.44
CA VAL A 287 5.48 -1.70 -82.56
C VAL A 287 5.68 -0.33 -83.22
N LYS A 288 6.85 -0.07 -83.82
CA LYS A 288 7.13 1.18 -84.53
C LYS A 288 6.15 1.43 -85.67
N LEU A 289 5.79 0.38 -86.42
CA LEU A 289 4.77 0.48 -87.46
C LEU A 289 3.39 0.80 -86.87
N LEU A 290 2.96 0.11 -85.81
CA LEU A 290 1.69 0.40 -85.13
C LEU A 290 1.63 1.86 -84.62
N ILE A 291 2.73 2.38 -84.06
CA ILE A 291 2.85 3.78 -83.65
C ILE A 291 2.68 4.71 -84.85
N SER A 292 3.31 4.40 -85.98
CA SER A 292 3.19 5.21 -87.20
C SER A 292 1.77 5.20 -87.81
N GLU A 293 0.99 4.14 -87.57
CA GLU A 293 -0.43 4.04 -87.93
C GLU A 293 -1.36 4.74 -86.89
N GLY A 294 -0.78 5.35 -85.86
CA GLY A 294 -1.45 6.18 -84.88
C GLY A 294 -2.02 5.42 -83.68
N ILE A 295 -1.45 4.27 -83.33
CA ILE A 295 -1.70 3.63 -82.04
C ILE A 295 -0.87 4.32 -80.96
N ASP A 296 -1.48 4.67 -79.83
CA ASP A 296 -0.81 5.36 -78.73
C ASP A 296 0.32 4.47 -78.15
N PRO A 297 1.58 4.96 -78.11
CA PRO A 297 2.72 4.22 -77.57
C PRO A 297 2.52 3.73 -76.12
N ARG A 298 1.70 4.42 -75.31
CA ARG A 298 1.41 4.04 -73.91
C ARG A 298 0.65 2.72 -73.78
N HIS A 299 0.10 2.24 -74.90
CA HIS A 299 -0.64 0.99 -75.00
C HIS A 299 0.14 -0.11 -75.73
N LEU A 300 1.44 0.08 -76.00
CA LEU A 300 2.25 -0.89 -76.75
C LEU A 300 3.45 -1.33 -75.93
N ALA A 301 3.78 -2.61 -76.03
CA ALA A 301 5.03 -3.17 -75.49
C ALA A 301 5.60 -4.19 -76.47
N ALA A 302 6.91 -4.20 -76.65
CA ALA A 302 7.62 -5.21 -77.44
C ALA A 302 8.42 -6.13 -76.50
N THR A 303 8.34 -7.45 -76.72
CA THR A 303 9.12 -8.44 -75.98
C THR A 303 9.74 -9.42 -76.97
N GLY A 304 11.02 -9.79 -76.78
CA GLY A 304 11.64 -10.91 -77.49
C GLY A 304 11.74 -12.12 -76.58
N PHE A 305 11.46 -13.32 -77.10
CA PHE A 305 11.55 -14.58 -76.37
C PHE A 305 12.56 -15.57 -76.96
N ALA A 306 13.25 -15.19 -78.04
CA ALA A 306 14.12 -16.08 -78.80
C ALA A 306 13.41 -17.43 -79.07
N ASP A 307 14.10 -18.55 -78.85
CA ASP A 307 13.63 -19.92 -79.04
C ASP A 307 13.07 -20.58 -77.76
N TYR A 308 13.01 -19.85 -76.63
CA TYR A 308 12.64 -20.41 -75.32
C TYR A 308 11.13 -20.61 -75.10
N GLN A 309 10.30 -20.25 -76.07
CA GLN A 309 8.85 -20.54 -76.05
C GLN A 309 8.42 -21.17 -77.39
N PRO A 310 8.78 -22.42 -77.70
CA PRO A 310 8.37 -23.08 -78.93
C PRO A 310 6.88 -23.47 -78.87
N LEU A 311 6.16 -23.30 -79.99
CA LEU A 311 4.82 -23.87 -80.18
C LEU A 311 4.89 -25.34 -80.56
N ASP A 312 5.94 -25.74 -81.28
CA ASP A 312 6.17 -27.10 -81.73
C ASP A 312 7.61 -27.50 -81.38
N ALA A 313 7.76 -28.50 -80.51
CA ALA A 313 9.07 -28.97 -80.05
C ALA A 313 9.78 -29.88 -81.07
N ALA A 314 9.12 -30.24 -82.18
CA ALA A 314 9.71 -31.11 -83.19
C ALA A 314 10.88 -30.44 -83.93
N ASN A 315 11.79 -31.27 -84.45
CA ASN A 315 13.00 -30.82 -85.15
C ASN A 315 12.81 -30.89 -86.67
N THR A 316 11.72 -30.29 -87.17
CA THR A 316 11.36 -30.33 -88.59
C THR A 316 11.31 -28.91 -89.17
N PRO A 317 11.52 -28.73 -90.48
CA PRO A 317 11.36 -27.42 -91.13
C PRO A 317 10.00 -26.77 -90.86
N ALA A 318 8.94 -27.57 -90.78
CA ALA A 318 7.59 -27.11 -90.47
C ALA A 318 7.48 -26.59 -89.02
N ALA A 319 8.06 -27.30 -88.04
CA ALA A 319 8.09 -26.87 -86.65
C ALA A 319 8.90 -25.56 -86.48
N TYR A 320 10.04 -25.44 -87.16
CA TYR A 320 10.83 -24.20 -87.14
C TYR A 320 10.06 -23.00 -87.70
N ALA A 321 9.38 -23.17 -88.84
CA ALA A 321 8.53 -22.12 -89.40
C ALA A 321 7.40 -21.70 -88.44
N ARG A 322 6.77 -22.65 -87.75
CA ARG A 322 5.74 -22.35 -86.74
C ARG A 322 6.29 -21.62 -85.51
N ASN A 323 7.52 -21.92 -85.10
CA ASN A 323 8.15 -21.29 -83.94
C ASN A 323 8.64 -19.87 -84.24
N ARG A 324 9.03 -19.57 -85.49
CA ARG A 324 9.29 -18.21 -85.95
C ARG A 324 7.97 -17.47 -86.15
N ARG A 325 7.55 -16.69 -85.16
CA ARG A 325 6.28 -15.96 -85.22
C ARG A 325 6.32 -14.64 -84.48
N ILE A 326 5.32 -13.81 -84.76
CA ILE A 326 4.95 -12.67 -83.92
C ILE A 326 3.62 -12.97 -83.27
N GLU A 327 3.54 -12.87 -81.95
CA GLU A 327 2.28 -12.99 -81.21
C GLU A 327 1.82 -11.61 -80.74
N PHE A 328 0.53 -11.33 -80.87
CA PHE A 328 -0.10 -10.13 -80.31
C PHE A 328 -0.99 -10.56 -79.16
N ARG A 329 -0.78 -9.96 -77.98
CA ARG A 329 -1.49 -10.30 -76.74
C ARG A 329 -1.92 -9.05 -76.00
N LEU A 330 -3.16 -9.03 -75.51
CA LEU A 330 -3.62 -7.98 -74.60
C LEU A 330 -3.31 -8.35 -73.14
N THR A 331 -2.69 -7.43 -72.41
CA THR A 331 -2.34 -7.57 -70.99
C THR A 331 -2.69 -6.29 -70.23
N ASP A 332 -2.65 -6.36 -68.90
CA ASP A 332 -2.65 -5.17 -68.03
C ASP A 332 -1.28 -4.50 -68.00
N ARG A 333 -1.27 -3.19 -67.70
CA ARG A 333 -0.06 -2.37 -67.50
C ARG A 333 0.66 -2.71 -66.21
#